data_AF-A0A914N326-F1
#
_entry.id   AF-A0A914N326-F1
#
_cell.length_a   1.000
_cell.length_b   1.000
_cell.length_c   1.000
_cell.angle_alpha   90.00
_cell.angle_beta   90.00
_cell.angle_gamma   90.00
#
_symmetry.space_group_name_H-M   'P 1'
#
loop_
_entity.id
_entity.type
_entity.pdbx_description
1 polymer ?
#
loop_
_entity_poly.entity_id
_entity_poly.type
_entity_poly.pdbx_seq_one_letter_code
_entity_poly.pdbx_strand_id
1 'polypeptide(L)'
;MKIGDDDERLLFPLCSTCAKEHPNGDVNENYTCKHTDKQRGWVSTCTSIELNEALKEGYVVTKVFRVLEFRNYDDNLFRPYIREFMAQKIHASGFDNDIKGDQQKEENFIKECKDKFGIIIDREKMKVNKGKRTQAKLCLNNLWGRFSLRNFGLSQCVVTDDPAVYTKYSNDPSLIINFFEELNDDLLLISYTKKKEFVEEHDSSNVIISLWTTSAARIHLLHAMQQVVRTPDCTLLYTDTDSLIFSHPIDNCPLQLGPHLGEFTDEYPDLTII
;
A
#
# COMPACT_ATOMS: atom_id res chain seq x y z
N MET A 1 -5.73 -3.23 -15.00
CA MET A 1 -5.37 -2.50 -16.24
C MET A 1 -6.62 -1.86 -16.82
N LYS A 2 -6.58 -0.59 -17.26
CA LYS A 2 -7.68 0.03 -18.02
C LYS A 2 -7.63 -0.41 -19.47
N ILE A 3 -8.78 -0.71 -20.06
CA ILE A 3 -8.87 -1.23 -21.42
C ILE A 3 -9.36 -0.12 -22.36
N GLY A 4 -8.45 0.76 -22.72
CA GLY A 4 -8.75 1.95 -23.54
C GLY A 4 -8.91 3.21 -22.70
N ASP A 5 -8.97 4.36 -23.37
CA ASP A 5 -8.97 5.68 -22.72
C ASP A 5 -10.31 6.00 -22.03
N ASP A 6 -11.42 5.36 -22.47
CA ASP A 6 -12.79 5.61 -21.98
C ASP A 6 -13.38 4.46 -21.12
N ASP A 7 -12.65 3.37 -20.90
CA ASP A 7 -13.14 2.23 -20.08
C ASP A 7 -12.59 2.31 -18.65
N GLU A 8 -13.49 2.58 -17.69
CA GLU A 8 -13.14 2.70 -16.27
C GLU A 8 -12.97 1.35 -15.56
N ARG A 9 -13.27 0.22 -16.21
CA ARG A 9 -13.18 -1.10 -15.57
C ARG A 9 -11.73 -1.46 -15.25
N LEU A 10 -11.55 -1.99 -14.04
CA LEU A 10 -10.30 -2.60 -13.61
C LEU A 10 -10.31 -4.09 -13.94
N LEU A 11 -9.49 -4.49 -14.91
CA LEU A 11 -9.38 -5.89 -15.33
C LEU A 11 -7.98 -6.45 -15.03
N PHE A 12 -7.92 -7.76 -14.78
CA PHE A 12 -6.68 -8.53 -14.55
C PHE A 12 -6.47 -9.62 -15.63
N PRO A 13 -6.38 -9.25 -16.92
CA PRO A 13 -6.35 -10.24 -17.98
C PRO A 13 -4.95 -10.77 -18.26
N LEU A 14 -4.86 -12.00 -18.74
CA LEU A 14 -3.63 -12.58 -19.31
C LEU A 14 -3.40 -12.17 -20.78
N CYS A 15 -4.40 -11.58 -21.43
CA CYS A 15 -4.33 -11.11 -22.81
C CYS A 15 -5.13 -9.81 -22.97
N SER A 16 -4.46 -8.74 -23.38
CA SER A 16 -5.10 -7.43 -23.56
C SER A 16 -6.15 -7.44 -24.67
N THR A 17 -5.92 -8.15 -25.77
CA THR A 17 -6.90 -8.29 -26.86
C THR A 17 -8.15 -9.06 -26.43
N CYS A 18 -8.02 -10.21 -25.75
CA CYS A 18 -9.17 -10.95 -25.24
C CYS A 18 -10.06 -10.09 -24.34
N ALA A 19 -9.43 -9.30 -23.47
CA ALA A 19 -10.17 -8.46 -22.55
C ALA A 19 -10.83 -7.24 -23.22
N LYS A 20 -10.35 -6.81 -24.40
CA LYS A 20 -11.02 -5.84 -25.28
C LYS A 20 -12.21 -6.45 -26.03
N GLU A 21 -12.05 -7.67 -26.54
CA GLU A 21 -13.06 -8.37 -27.34
C GLU A 21 -14.20 -8.92 -26.48
N HIS A 22 -13.89 -9.31 -25.24
CA HIS A 22 -14.83 -9.89 -24.29
C HIS A 22 -14.89 -9.07 -22.99
N PRO A 23 -15.30 -7.79 -23.06
CA PRO A 23 -15.21 -6.86 -21.95
C PRO A 23 -16.11 -7.21 -20.75
N ASN A 24 -17.19 -7.95 -20.98
CA ASN A 24 -18.12 -8.36 -19.92
C ASN A 24 -17.72 -9.71 -19.28
N GLY A 25 -16.65 -10.33 -19.79
CA GLY A 25 -16.15 -11.62 -19.32
C GLY A 25 -17.12 -12.78 -19.52
N ASP A 26 -16.56 -13.98 -19.62
CA ASP A 26 -17.22 -15.22 -19.25
C ASP A 26 -16.11 -16.17 -18.77
N VAL A 27 -16.38 -17.01 -17.77
CA VAL A 27 -15.40 -17.99 -17.27
C VAL A 27 -15.56 -19.24 -18.12
N ASN A 28 -14.77 -19.32 -19.19
CA ASN A 28 -14.70 -20.53 -20.01
C ASN A 28 -13.40 -21.29 -19.69
N GLU A 29 -13.51 -22.33 -18.87
CA GLU A 29 -12.39 -23.19 -18.47
C GLU A 29 -11.68 -23.84 -19.67
N ASN A 30 -12.38 -24.00 -20.80
CA ASN A 30 -11.85 -24.60 -22.02
C ASN A 30 -11.29 -23.57 -23.01
N TYR A 31 -11.33 -22.27 -22.68
CA TYR A 31 -10.84 -21.23 -23.57
C TYR A 31 -9.31 -21.19 -23.58
N THR A 32 -8.73 -21.40 -24.76
CA THR A 32 -7.30 -21.16 -25.01
C THR A 32 -7.15 -19.94 -25.91
N CYS A 33 -6.49 -18.91 -25.40
CA CYS A 33 -6.18 -17.70 -26.15
C CYS A 33 -5.33 -18.02 -27.38
N LYS A 34 -5.75 -17.56 -28.56
CA LYS A 34 -5.03 -17.76 -29.84
C LYS A 34 -4.23 -16.53 -30.29
N HIS A 35 -4.21 -15.47 -29.49
CA HIS A 35 -3.49 -14.24 -29.80
C HIS A 35 -1.98 -14.43 -29.68
N THR A 36 -1.24 -13.78 -30.57
CA THR A 36 0.24 -13.71 -30.50
C THR A 36 0.69 -12.95 -29.25
N ASP A 37 1.93 -13.16 -28.79
CA ASP A 37 2.46 -12.45 -27.61
C ASP A 37 2.40 -10.92 -27.74
N LYS A 38 2.57 -10.41 -28.97
CA LYS A 38 2.42 -8.97 -29.25
C LYS A 38 0.99 -8.47 -29.07
N GLN A 39 -0.01 -9.27 -29.42
CA GLN A 39 -1.43 -8.96 -29.20
C GLN A 39 -1.81 -9.14 -27.73
N ARG A 40 -1.24 -10.14 -27.05
CA ARG A 40 -1.48 -10.38 -25.62
C ARG A 40 -0.95 -9.25 -24.74
N GLY A 41 0.19 -8.66 -25.11
CA GLY A 41 0.86 -7.64 -24.33
C GLY A 41 0.07 -6.35 -24.13
N TRP A 42 0.52 -5.54 -23.18
CA TRP A 42 -0.02 -4.22 -22.87
C TRP A 42 1.12 -3.25 -22.54
N VAL A 43 0.80 -1.95 -22.55
CA VAL A 43 1.72 -0.90 -22.11
C VAL A 43 1.45 -0.65 -20.63
N SER A 44 2.49 -0.67 -19.81
CA SER A 44 2.42 -0.41 -18.37
C SER A 44 3.55 0.51 -17.93
N THR A 45 3.28 1.29 -16.88
CA THR A 45 4.29 2.01 -16.11
C THR A 45 4.43 1.28 -14.77
N CYS A 46 5.58 0.70 -14.51
CA CYS A 46 5.85 -0.07 -13.29
C CYS A 46 7.23 0.26 -12.75
N THR A 47 7.48 -0.10 -11.48
CA THR A 47 8.82 -0.01 -10.92
C THR A 47 9.69 -1.13 -11.47
N SER A 48 11.02 -0.94 -11.45
CA SER A 48 11.97 -1.96 -11.91
C SER A 48 11.87 -3.26 -11.11
N ILE A 49 11.53 -3.20 -9.82
CA ILE A 49 11.36 -4.39 -8.99
C ILE A 49 10.14 -5.22 -9.41
N GLU A 50 9.01 -4.59 -9.75
CA GLU A 50 7.82 -5.31 -10.25
C GLU A 50 8.07 -5.88 -11.64
N LEU A 51 8.76 -5.12 -12.50
CA LEU A 51 9.15 -5.61 -13.82
C LEU A 51 10.04 -6.87 -13.68
N ASN A 52 11.00 -6.86 -12.76
CA ASN A 52 11.87 -8.01 -12.51
C ASN A 52 11.08 -9.24 -12.05
N GLU A 53 10.07 -9.08 -11.18
CA GLU A 53 9.20 -10.20 -10.80
C GLU A 53 8.41 -10.73 -11.99
N ALA A 54 7.84 -9.86 -12.83
CA ALA A 54 7.15 -10.29 -14.04
C ALA A 54 8.08 -11.08 -14.99
N LEU A 55 9.33 -10.62 -15.18
CA LEU A 55 10.30 -11.31 -16.02
C LEU A 55 10.64 -12.72 -15.50
N LYS A 56 10.70 -12.92 -14.17
CA LYS A 56 10.91 -14.25 -13.56
C LYS A 56 9.77 -15.22 -13.86
N GLU A 57 8.54 -14.69 -14.00
CA GLU A 57 7.34 -15.45 -14.38
C GLU A 57 7.21 -15.67 -15.90
N GLY A 58 8.25 -15.36 -16.68
CA GLY A 58 8.28 -15.62 -18.13
C GLY A 58 7.67 -14.52 -19.00
N TYR A 59 7.32 -13.37 -18.43
CA TYR A 59 6.93 -12.21 -19.23
C TYR A 59 8.14 -11.68 -20.03
N VAL A 60 7.88 -11.05 -21.18
CA VAL A 60 8.92 -10.50 -22.06
C VAL A 60 8.64 -9.04 -22.36
N VAL A 61 9.68 -8.21 -22.28
CA VAL A 61 9.61 -6.80 -22.68
C VAL A 61 9.79 -6.69 -24.19
N THR A 62 8.74 -6.23 -24.87
CA THR A 62 8.78 -6.03 -26.34
C THR A 62 9.30 -4.66 -26.74
N LYS A 63 9.09 -3.64 -25.89
CA LYS A 63 9.52 -2.26 -26.14
C LYS A 63 9.65 -1.48 -24.83
N VAL A 64 10.67 -0.64 -24.74
CA VAL A 64 10.88 0.33 -23.66
C VAL A 64 10.68 1.74 -24.23
N PHE A 65 9.87 2.55 -23.54
CA PHE A 65 9.57 3.93 -23.98
C PHE A 65 10.36 4.98 -23.20
N ARG A 66 10.39 4.85 -21.88
CA ARG A 66 11.05 5.79 -20.97
C ARG A 66 11.49 5.07 -19.71
N VAL A 67 12.64 5.47 -19.18
CA VAL A 67 13.17 5.01 -17.90
C VAL A 67 13.48 6.24 -17.06
N LEU A 68 13.04 6.23 -15.81
CA LEU A 68 13.49 7.17 -14.78
C LEU A 68 14.48 6.42 -13.89
N GLU A 69 15.76 6.70 -14.07
CA GLU A 69 16.86 5.98 -13.39
C GLU A 69 17.36 6.78 -12.18
N PHE A 70 17.50 6.11 -11.05
CA PHE A 70 18.17 6.61 -9.85
C PHE A 70 19.42 5.76 -9.63
N ARG A 71 20.59 6.39 -9.51
CA ARG A 71 21.87 5.65 -9.39
C ARG A 71 22.36 5.50 -7.96
N ASN A 72 21.89 6.37 -7.08
CA ASN A 72 22.26 6.37 -5.68
C ASN A 72 21.10 5.83 -4.86
N TYR A 73 21.42 4.97 -3.90
CA TYR A 73 20.45 4.33 -3.01
C TYR A 73 20.97 4.39 -1.57
N ASP A 74 20.05 4.44 -0.61
CA ASP A 74 20.33 4.40 0.81
C ASP A 74 19.35 3.45 1.50
N ASP A 75 19.89 2.46 2.21
CA ASP A 75 19.12 1.50 2.99
C ASP A 75 19.00 1.89 4.48
N ASN A 76 19.56 3.04 4.88
CA ASN A 76 19.65 3.53 6.26
C ASN A 76 18.75 4.71 6.57
N LEU A 77 18.39 5.54 5.57
CA LEU A 77 17.67 6.80 5.75
C LEU A 77 16.47 6.71 6.73
N PHE A 78 15.64 5.67 6.59
CA PHE A 78 14.44 5.49 7.42
C PHE A 78 14.64 4.56 8.62
N ARG A 79 15.79 3.86 8.73
CA ARG A 79 16.01 2.88 9.81
C ARG A 79 15.84 3.48 11.21
N PRO A 80 16.39 4.66 11.55
CA PRO A 80 16.21 5.22 12.89
C PRO A 80 14.75 5.50 13.22
N TYR A 81 14.00 6.07 12.28
CA TYR A 81 12.57 6.36 12.45
C TYR A 81 11.76 5.08 12.65
N ILE A 82 11.96 4.09 11.77
CA ILE A 82 11.22 2.82 11.84
C ILE A 82 11.56 2.07 13.14
N ARG A 83 12.83 2.04 13.55
CA ARG A 83 13.27 1.38 14.79
C ARG A 83 12.62 2.01 16.02
N GLU A 84 12.59 3.34 16.10
CA GLU A 84 12.01 4.07 17.23
C GLU A 84 10.51 3.75 17.38
N PHE A 85 9.73 3.95 16.32
CA PHE A 85 8.28 3.73 16.40
C PHE A 85 7.90 2.24 16.45
N MET A 86 8.71 1.34 15.89
CA MET A 86 8.52 -0.10 16.10
C MET A 86 8.81 -0.50 17.55
N ALA A 87 9.86 0.01 18.18
CA ALA A 87 10.12 -0.24 19.60
C ALA A 87 8.94 0.20 20.45
N GLN A 88 8.43 1.42 20.24
CA GLN A 88 7.24 1.93 20.95
C GLN A 88 6.00 1.06 20.71
N LYS A 89 5.77 0.61 19.47
CA LYS A 89 4.66 -0.28 19.12
C LYS A 89 4.79 -1.63 19.83
N ILE A 90 5.98 -2.23 19.85
CA ILE A 90 6.26 -3.52 20.50
C ILE A 90 6.09 -3.39 22.02
N HIS A 91 6.68 -2.36 22.65
CA HIS A 91 6.50 -2.08 24.08
C HIS A 91 5.02 -1.96 24.46
N ALA A 92 4.25 -1.23 23.67
CA ALA A 92 2.81 -1.03 23.90
C ALA A 92 1.95 -2.25 23.53
N SER A 93 2.48 -3.22 22.78
CA SER A 93 1.79 -4.49 22.50
C SER A 93 2.02 -5.49 23.63
N GLY A 94 3.16 -5.41 24.33
CA GLY A 94 3.58 -6.42 25.30
C GLY A 94 4.07 -7.68 24.60
N PHE A 95 4.37 -8.72 25.38
CA PHE A 95 4.71 -10.04 24.84
C PHE A 95 3.45 -10.79 24.44
N ASP A 96 3.56 -11.57 23.36
CA ASP A 96 2.53 -12.52 22.95
C ASP A 96 2.31 -13.58 24.03
N ASN A 97 1.12 -14.19 24.04
CA ASN A 97 0.73 -15.17 25.04
C ASN A 97 1.68 -16.37 25.13
N ASP A 98 2.29 -16.78 24.01
CA ASP A 98 3.21 -17.92 23.95
C ASP A 98 4.62 -17.63 24.50
N ILE A 99 4.95 -16.35 24.65
CA ILE A 99 6.24 -15.84 25.11
C ILE A 99 6.13 -15.34 26.55
N LYS A 100 5.01 -14.68 26.87
CA LYS A 100 4.81 -13.97 28.13
C LYS A 100 4.98 -14.88 29.34
N GLY A 101 5.87 -14.48 30.25
CA GLY A 101 6.14 -15.21 31.49
C GLY A 101 7.20 -16.31 31.37
N ASP A 102 7.66 -16.62 30.15
CA ASP A 102 8.84 -17.45 29.92
C ASP A 102 10.06 -16.55 29.71
N GLN A 103 10.89 -16.48 30.76
CA GLN A 103 12.08 -15.61 30.80
C GLN A 103 13.02 -15.85 29.61
N GLN A 104 13.20 -17.11 29.19
CA GLN A 104 14.12 -17.48 28.12
C GLN A 104 13.56 -17.07 26.76
N LYS A 105 12.26 -17.30 26.53
CA LYS A 105 11.59 -16.87 25.29
C LYS A 105 11.56 -15.34 25.16
N GLU A 106 11.26 -14.64 26.25
CA GLU A 106 11.27 -13.17 26.26
C GLU A 106 12.68 -12.62 25.94
N GLU A 107 13.73 -13.19 26.54
CA GLU A 107 15.12 -12.80 26.26
C GLU A 107 15.52 -13.07 24.81
N ASN A 108 15.12 -14.23 24.29
CA ASN A 108 15.35 -14.58 22.89
C ASN A 108 14.64 -13.60 21.96
N PHE A 109 13.38 -13.27 22.24
CA PHE A 109 12.61 -12.29 21.44
C PHE A 109 13.26 -10.91 21.44
N ILE A 110 13.69 -10.40 22.61
CA ILE A 110 14.39 -9.11 22.73
C ILE A 110 15.70 -9.13 21.94
N LYS A 111 16.47 -10.22 22.08
CA LYS A 111 17.73 -10.40 21.36
C LYS A 111 17.51 -10.42 19.85
N GLU A 112 16.53 -11.17 19.37
CA GLU A 112 16.19 -11.23 17.94
C GLU A 112 15.73 -9.89 17.38
N CYS A 113 14.94 -9.11 18.13
CA CYS A 113 14.56 -7.75 17.72
C CYS A 113 15.78 -6.86 17.47
N LYS A 114 16.81 -7.00 18.33
CA LYS A 114 18.06 -6.25 18.20
C LYS A 114 18.95 -6.78 17.08
N ASP A 115 19.17 -8.09 17.04
CA ASP A 115 20.10 -8.73 16.11
C ASP A 115 19.60 -8.67 14.66
N LYS A 116 18.29 -8.90 14.43
CA LYS A 116 17.70 -8.90 13.08
C LYS A 116 17.36 -7.48 12.59
N PHE A 117 16.79 -6.63 13.46
CA PHE A 117 16.21 -5.35 13.03
C PHE A 117 16.91 -4.11 13.63
N GLY A 118 17.80 -4.30 14.60
CA GLY A 118 18.41 -3.20 15.36
C GLY A 118 17.42 -2.47 16.27
N ILE A 119 16.30 -3.12 16.62
CA ILE A 119 15.26 -2.56 17.48
C ILE A 119 15.62 -2.87 18.93
N ILE A 120 15.77 -1.82 19.74
CA ILE A 120 16.13 -1.97 21.16
C ILE A 120 14.84 -2.10 21.97
N ILE A 121 14.63 -3.27 22.56
CA ILE A 121 13.47 -3.53 23.42
C ILE A 121 13.86 -3.45 24.89
N ASP A 122 13.06 -2.73 25.66
CA ASP A 122 13.20 -2.56 27.10
C ASP A 122 12.09 -3.38 27.77
N ARG A 123 12.49 -4.45 28.47
CA ARG A 123 11.57 -5.39 29.10
C ARG A 123 10.61 -4.70 30.07
N GLU A 124 11.05 -3.67 30.79
CA GLU A 124 10.22 -2.98 31.78
C GLU A 124 9.08 -2.17 31.15
N LYS A 125 9.25 -1.80 29.88
CA LYS A 125 8.27 -1.04 29.09
C LYS A 125 7.26 -1.94 28.37
N MET A 126 7.44 -3.26 28.36
CA MET A 126 6.55 -4.24 27.71
C MET A 126 5.21 -4.35 28.44
N LYS A 127 4.33 -3.38 28.23
CA LYS A 127 3.01 -3.25 28.87
C LYS A 127 1.95 -2.92 27.84
N VAL A 128 0.91 -3.76 27.79
CA VAL A 128 -0.22 -3.59 26.87
C VAL A 128 -0.86 -2.21 27.05
N ASN A 129 -0.82 -1.40 26.00
CA ASN A 129 -1.44 -0.09 25.94
C ASN A 129 -1.96 0.18 24.52
N LYS A 130 -3.26 -0.03 24.32
CA LYS A 130 -3.91 0.11 23.01
C LYS A 130 -3.72 1.52 22.41
N GLY A 131 -3.82 2.58 23.22
CA GLY A 131 -3.68 3.96 22.75
C GLY A 131 -2.28 4.28 22.23
N LYS A 132 -1.24 3.97 23.03
CA LYS A 132 0.16 4.15 22.61
C LYS A 132 0.51 3.31 21.39
N ARG A 133 0.02 2.07 21.35
CA ARG A 133 0.20 1.19 20.20
C ARG A 133 -0.40 1.78 18.93
N THR A 134 -1.61 2.34 19.01
CA THR A 134 -2.27 3.00 17.88
C THR A 134 -1.47 4.22 17.40
N GLN A 135 -0.98 5.07 18.31
CA GLN A 135 -0.15 6.21 17.94
C GLN A 135 1.15 5.79 17.22
N ALA A 136 1.87 4.81 17.78
CA ALA A 136 3.09 4.30 17.17
C ALA A 136 2.82 3.67 15.79
N LYS A 137 1.73 2.90 15.64
CA LYS A 137 1.28 2.35 14.35
C LYS A 137 0.95 3.46 13.35
N LEU A 138 0.27 4.52 13.79
CA LEU A 138 -0.05 5.66 12.93
C LEU A 138 1.22 6.37 12.45
N CYS A 139 2.22 6.57 13.31
CA CYS A 139 3.50 7.16 12.90
C CYS A 139 4.20 6.31 11.81
N LEU A 140 4.25 4.98 11.99
CA LEU A 140 4.81 4.06 11.00
C LEU A 140 4.08 4.12 9.65
N ASN A 141 2.74 4.16 9.67
CA ASN A 141 1.94 4.14 8.45
C ASN A 141 1.88 5.51 7.75
N ASN A 142 1.73 6.59 8.53
CA ASN A 142 1.58 7.95 8.00
C ASN A 142 2.85 8.45 7.31
N LEU A 143 4.02 7.95 7.70
CA LEU A 143 5.29 8.28 7.05
C LEU A 143 5.20 8.09 5.53
N TRP A 144 4.72 6.93 5.09
CA TRP A 144 4.65 6.59 3.67
C TRP A 144 3.58 7.37 2.92
N GLY A 145 2.42 7.58 3.58
CA GLY A 145 1.33 8.40 3.04
C GLY A 145 1.73 9.87 2.87
N ARG A 146 2.61 10.39 3.75
CA ARG A 146 3.06 11.78 3.69
C ARG A 146 3.80 12.11 2.39
N PHE A 147 4.57 11.17 1.86
CA PHE A 147 5.28 11.33 0.59
C PHE A 147 4.36 11.30 -0.64
N SER A 148 3.13 10.79 -0.50
CA SER A 148 2.14 10.64 -1.58
C SER A 148 0.92 11.56 -1.45
N LEU A 149 1.02 12.62 -0.64
CA LEU A 149 -0.10 13.54 -0.50
C LEU A 149 -0.44 14.17 -1.86
N ARG A 150 -1.71 14.04 -2.25
CA ARG A 150 -2.23 14.65 -3.46
C ARG A 150 -2.28 16.17 -3.23
N ASN A 151 -1.49 16.91 -3.99
CA ASN A 151 -1.40 18.37 -3.83
C ASN A 151 -2.41 19.15 -4.70
N PHE A 152 -3.06 18.51 -5.67
CA PHE A 152 -3.92 19.19 -6.65
C PHE A 152 -5.32 18.57 -6.76
N GLY A 153 -6.31 19.38 -7.16
CA GLY A 153 -7.67 18.91 -7.43
C GLY A 153 -8.43 18.47 -6.17
N LEU A 154 -7.98 18.92 -5.00
CA LEU A 154 -8.74 18.80 -3.75
C LEU A 154 -9.60 20.05 -3.61
N SER A 155 -10.88 19.86 -3.31
CA SER A 155 -11.76 20.96 -2.93
C SER A 155 -11.33 21.50 -1.57
N GLN A 156 -11.21 22.81 -1.51
CA GLN A 156 -10.93 23.57 -0.32
C GLN A 156 -12.13 24.47 -0.03
N CYS A 157 -12.26 24.85 1.23
CA CYS A 157 -13.33 25.72 1.67
C CYS A 157 -12.77 26.85 2.53
N VAL A 158 -13.37 28.02 2.42
CA VAL A 158 -13.20 29.12 3.36
C VAL A 158 -14.58 29.58 3.80
N VAL A 159 -14.73 29.81 5.10
CA VAL A 159 -15.94 30.41 5.68
C VAL A 159 -15.59 31.86 6.03
N THR A 160 -16.41 32.81 5.59
CA THR A 160 -16.14 34.23 5.79
C THR A 160 -17.42 35.06 5.84
N ASP A 161 -17.38 36.11 6.64
CA ASP A 161 -18.34 37.22 6.69
C ASP A 161 -17.80 38.50 6.02
N ASP A 162 -16.57 38.47 5.51
CA ASP A 162 -15.87 39.65 4.98
C ASP A 162 -16.06 39.76 3.44
N PRO A 163 -16.72 40.81 2.95
CA PRO A 163 -16.86 41.07 1.51
C PRO A 163 -15.52 41.17 0.76
N ALA A 164 -14.44 41.58 1.42
CA ALA A 164 -13.11 41.63 0.82
C ALA A 164 -12.56 40.22 0.57
N VAL A 165 -12.80 39.27 1.47
CA VAL A 165 -12.45 37.86 1.28
C VAL A 165 -13.28 37.28 0.13
N TYR A 166 -14.60 37.51 0.11
CA TYR A 166 -15.44 37.11 -1.03
C TYR A 166 -14.89 37.61 -2.37
N THR A 167 -14.56 38.90 -2.43
CA THR A 167 -14.04 39.54 -3.65
C THR A 167 -12.69 38.95 -4.05
N LYS A 168 -11.81 38.69 -3.08
CA LYS A 168 -10.50 38.05 -3.30
C LYS A 168 -10.66 36.69 -3.95
N TYR A 169 -11.48 35.81 -3.38
CA TYR A 169 -11.64 34.44 -3.88
C TYR A 169 -12.38 34.41 -5.23
N SER A 170 -13.42 35.23 -5.39
CA SER A 170 -14.21 35.28 -6.63
C SER A 170 -13.40 35.75 -7.85
N ASN A 171 -12.41 36.61 -7.63
CA ASN A 171 -11.58 37.19 -8.69
C ASN A 171 -10.19 36.55 -8.81
N ASP A 172 -9.85 35.54 -8.00
CA ASP A 172 -8.54 34.90 -8.06
C ASP A 172 -8.45 33.96 -9.29
N PRO A 173 -7.61 34.28 -10.30
CA PRO A 173 -7.51 33.47 -11.51
C PRO A 173 -6.86 32.10 -11.28
N SER A 174 -6.20 31.89 -10.14
CA SER A 174 -5.61 30.59 -9.78
C SER A 174 -6.65 29.60 -9.25
N LEU A 175 -7.87 30.05 -8.96
CA LEU A 175 -8.94 29.25 -8.39
C LEU A 175 -10.01 28.91 -9.42
N ILE A 176 -10.67 27.78 -9.19
CA ILE A 176 -11.94 27.40 -9.80
C ILE A 176 -12.94 27.41 -8.65
N ILE A 177 -13.91 28.32 -8.67
CA ILE A 177 -14.98 28.30 -7.67
C ILE A 177 -15.92 27.15 -8.00
N ASN A 178 -16.16 26.30 -7.01
CA ASN A 178 -17.10 25.19 -7.11
C ASN A 178 -18.52 25.66 -6.81
N PHE A 179 -18.70 26.34 -5.67
CA PHE A 179 -19.97 26.92 -5.27
C PHE A 179 -19.78 27.95 -4.14
N PHE A 180 -20.83 28.74 -3.93
CA PHE A 180 -21.04 29.60 -2.77
C PHE A 180 -22.26 29.09 -2.01
N GLU A 181 -22.18 29.04 -0.69
CA GLU A 181 -23.28 28.59 0.17
C GLU A 181 -23.39 29.53 1.36
N GLU A 182 -24.54 30.19 1.50
CA GLU A 182 -24.86 31.00 2.69
C GLU A 182 -25.17 30.04 3.84
N LEU A 183 -24.34 30.08 4.88
CA LEU A 183 -24.55 29.27 6.09
C LEU A 183 -25.57 29.94 7.02
N ASN A 184 -25.58 31.27 7.03
CA ASN A 184 -26.55 32.15 7.68
C ASN A 184 -26.45 33.57 7.09
N ASP A 185 -27.19 34.52 7.66
CA ASP A 185 -27.28 35.91 7.17
C ASP A 185 -25.93 36.66 7.06
N ASP A 186 -24.92 36.25 7.84
CA ASP A 186 -23.61 36.92 7.90
C ASP A 186 -22.47 36.04 7.36
N LEU A 187 -22.66 34.71 7.21
CA LEU A 187 -21.58 33.77 6.87
C LEU A 187 -21.77 33.11 5.51
N LEU A 188 -20.72 33.22 4.69
CA LEU A 188 -20.60 32.57 3.40
C LEU A 188 -19.53 31.49 3.42
N LEU A 189 -19.89 30.29 2.98
CA LEU A 189 -18.98 29.23 2.61
C LEU A 189 -18.63 29.35 1.13
N ILE A 190 -17.33 29.46 0.83
CA ILE A 190 -16.81 29.46 -0.53
C ILE A 190 -16.06 28.15 -0.74
N SER A 191 -16.58 27.29 -1.62
CA SER A 191 -15.86 26.09 -2.05
C SER A 191 -15.11 26.36 -3.35
N TYR A 192 -13.84 25.97 -3.40
CA TYR A 192 -12.99 26.22 -4.54
C TYR A 192 -11.94 25.11 -4.71
N THR A 193 -11.34 25.06 -5.89
CA THR A 193 -10.24 24.16 -6.22
C THR A 193 -9.13 24.94 -6.90
N LYS A 194 -7.88 24.81 -6.44
CA LYS A 194 -6.73 25.44 -7.08
C LYS A 194 -6.45 24.77 -8.43
N LYS A 195 -6.30 25.57 -9.48
CA LYS A 195 -5.90 25.10 -10.82
C LYS A 195 -4.54 24.43 -10.73
N LYS A 196 -4.40 23.28 -11.39
CA LYS A 196 -3.19 22.43 -11.32
C LYS A 196 -1.90 23.18 -11.61
N GLU A 197 -1.94 24.13 -12.55
CA GLU A 197 -0.79 24.93 -13.00
C GLU A 197 -0.26 25.88 -11.91
N PHE A 198 -1.08 26.17 -10.89
CA PHE A 198 -0.72 27.02 -9.76
C PHE A 198 -0.48 26.22 -8.48
N VAL A 199 -0.54 24.89 -8.53
CA VAL A 199 -0.27 24.05 -7.36
C VAL A 199 1.23 23.90 -7.18
N GLU A 200 1.71 24.31 -6.02
CA GLU A 200 3.06 23.98 -5.56
C GLU A 200 3.00 22.64 -4.82
N GLU A 201 3.90 21.74 -5.15
CA GLU A 201 4.03 20.47 -4.44
C GLU A 201 4.55 20.74 -3.04
N HIS A 202 3.99 20.07 -2.04
CA HIS A 202 4.49 20.18 -0.67
C HIS A 202 5.94 19.66 -0.59
N ASP A 203 6.82 20.33 0.16
CA ASP A 203 8.27 20.01 0.24
C ASP A 203 8.58 18.55 0.62
N SER A 204 7.69 17.93 1.40
CA SER A 204 7.78 16.52 1.78
C SER A 204 7.23 15.54 0.75
N SER A 205 6.71 16.00 -0.40
CA SER A 205 6.14 15.12 -1.43
C SER A 205 7.26 14.42 -2.17
N ASN A 206 7.16 13.10 -2.27
CA ASN A 206 8.09 12.30 -3.05
C ASN A 206 7.40 11.02 -3.53
N VAL A 207 6.81 11.10 -4.71
CA VAL A 207 6.08 9.97 -5.32
C VAL A 207 6.97 8.75 -5.52
N ILE A 208 8.28 8.93 -5.72
CA ILE A 208 9.22 7.84 -5.99
C ILE A 208 9.35 6.92 -4.76
N ILE A 209 9.46 7.51 -3.57
CA ILE A 209 9.50 6.75 -2.31
C ILE A 209 8.24 5.90 -2.18
N SER A 210 7.08 6.49 -2.41
CA SER A 210 5.81 5.77 -2.27
C SER A 210 5.60 4.70 -3.35
N LEU A 211 6.02 4.95 -4.60
CA LEU A 211 6.02 3.94 -5.66
C LEU A 211 6.88 2.75 -5.26
N TRP A 212 8.07 3.01 -4.70
CA TRP A 212 8.98 1.95 -4.27
C TRP A 212 8.42 1.16 -3.08
N THR A 213 7.95 1.85 -2.04
CA THR A 213 7.37 1.20 -0.84
C THR A 213 6.16 0.34 -1.20
N THR A 214 5.23 0.86 -1.99
CA THR A 214 4.02 0.10 -2.38
C THR A 214 4.34 -1.04 -3.32
N SER A 215 5.32 -0.89 -4.21
CA SER A 215 5.79 -1.98 -5.07
C SER A 215 6.44 -3.10 -4.27
N ALA A 216 7.31 -2.75 -3.31
CA ALA A 216 7.93 -3.73 -2.41
C ALA A 216 6.88 -4.49 -1.58
N ALA A 217 5.87 -3.79 -1.06
CA ALA A 217 4.76 -4.43 -0.35
C ALA A 217 3.95 -5.38 -1.25
N ARG A 218 3.61 -4.96 -2.47
CA ARG A 218 2.91 -5.82 -3.45
C ARG A 218 3.73 -7.05 -3.83
N ILE A 219 5.04 -6.91 -4.00
CA ILE A 219 5.93 -8.04 -4.30
C ILE A 219 5.98 -9.02 -3.12
N HIS A 220 6.06 -8.51 -1.89
CA HIS A 220 6.03 -9.36 -0.70
C HIS A 220 4.74 -10.19 -0.62
N LEU A 221 3.59 -9.56 -0.87
CA LEU A 221 2.30 -10.26 -0.96
C LEU A 221 2.27 -11.24 -2.15
N LEU A 222 2.78 -10.84 -3.32
CA LEU A 222 2.87 -11.71 -4.50
C LEU A 222 3.66 -12.99 -4.22
N HIS A 223 4.79 -12.89 -3.52
CA HIS A 223 5.58 -14.07 -3.15
C HIS A 223 4.80 -15.02 -2.25
N ALA A 224 4.08 -14.50 -1.25
CA ALA A 224 3.21 -15.30 -0.41
C ALA A 224 2.08 -15.97 -1.21
N MET A 225 1.42 -15.22 -2.10
CA MET A 225 0.37 -15.75 -3.00
C MET A 225 0.91 -16.87 -3.88
N GLN A 226 2.08 -16.68 -4.49
CA GLN A 226 2.72 -17.69 -5.32
C GLN A 226 3.09 -18.94 -4.52
N GLN A 227 3.58 -18.79 -3.29
CA GLN A 227 3.88 -19.90 -2.41
C GLN A 227 2.62 -20.71 -2.08
N VAL A 228 1.51 -20.05 -1.76
CA VAL A 228 0.21 -20.71 -1.55
C VAL A 228 -0.24 -21.43 -2.82
N VAL A 229 -0.33 -20.75 -3.96
CA VAL A 229 -0.89 -21.31 -5.21
C VAL A 229 -0.02 -22.43 -5.80
N ARG A 230 1.30 -22.41 -5.57
CA ARG A 230 2.21 -23.46 -6.04
C ARG A 230 2.29 -24.65 -5.09
N THR A 231 1.78 -24.53 -3.86
CA THR A 231 1.77 -25.64 -2.92
C THR A 231 0.58 -26.56 -3.24
N PRO A 232 0.78 -27.88 -3.37
CA PRO A 232 -0.31 -28.82 -3.59
C PRO A 232 -1.39 -28.71 -2.52
N ASP A 233 -2.64 -28.93 -2.93
CA ASP A 233 -3.83 -28.95 -2.06
C ASP A 233 -4.08 -27.63 -1.30
N CYS A 234 -3.47 -26.53 -1.74
CA CYS A 234 -3.72 -25.19 -1.25
C CYS A 234 -4.51 -24.35 -2.26
N THR A 235 -5.43 -23.52 -1.76
CA THR A 235 -6.25 -22.63 -2.60
C THR A 235 -6.22 -21.23 -2.03
N LEU A 236 -5.78 -20.26 -2.82
CA LEU A 236 -5.87 -18.84 -2.48
C LEU A 236 -7.32 -18.36 -2.67
N LEU A 237 -7.91 -17.78 -1.62
CA LEU A 237 -9.32 -17.36 -1.60
C LEU A 237 -9.48 -15.84 -1.72
N TYR A 238 -8.64 -15.08 -1.02
CA TYR A 238 -8.70 -13.62 -1.01
C TYR A 238 -7.33 -13.02 -0.68
N THR A 239 -7.11 -11.78 -1.11
CA THR A 239 -5.92 -10.99 -0.76
C THR A 239 -6.27 -9.52 -0.67
N ASP A 240 -5.74 -8.83 0.33
CA ASP A 240 -5.83 -7.37 0.43
C ASP A 240 -4.58 -6.80 1.09
N THR A 241 -3.84 -5.99 0.33
CA THR A 241 -2.71 -5.13 0.76
C THR A 241 -1.54 -5.86 1.44
N ASP A 242 -1.76 -6.41 2.63
CA ASP A 242 -0.82 -7.11 3.49
C ASP A 242 -1.42 -8.40 4.11
N SER A 243 -2.60 -8.80 3.65
CA SER A 243 -3.33 -9.98 4.12
C SER A 243 -3.68 -10.94 2.98
N LEU A 244 -3.83 -12.21 3.33
CA LEU A 244 -4.32 -13.25 2.45
C LEU A 244 -5.18 -14.26 3.21
N ILE A 245 -6.22 -14.76 2.56
CA ILE A 245 -7.08 -15.82 3.04
C ILE A 245 -6.91 -16.98 2.08
N PHE A 246 -6.61 -18.16 2.60
CA PHE A 246 -6.35 -19.36 1.80
C PHE A 246 -6.71 -20.62 2.59
N SER A 247 -7.00 -21.69 1.87
CA SER A 247 -7.18 -23.03 2.43
C SER A 247 -5.89 -23.84 2.27
N HIS A 248 -5.54 -24.64 3.27
CA HIS A 248 -4.41 -25.58 3.21
C HIS A 248 -4.71 -26.82 4.06
N PRO A 249 -4.01 -27.97 3.85
CA PRO A 249 -4.12 -29.13 4.72
C PRO A 249 -3.63 -28.79 6.14
N ILE A 250 -4.26 -29.36 7.17
CA ILE A 250 -4.03 -29.03 8.60
C ILE A 250 -2.53 -29.00 8.96
N ASP A 251 -1.77 -30.00 8.51
CA ASP A 251 -0.35 -30.17 8.86
C ASP A 251 0.62 -29.56 7.83
N ASN A 252 0.11 -28.84 6.82
CA ASN A 252 0.90 -28.34 5.70
C ASN A 252 0.55 -26.88 5.36
N CYS A 253 0.71 -25.98 6.34
CA CYS A 253 0.63 -24.55 6.06
C CYS A 253 1.83 -24.14 5.18
N PRO A 254 1.60 -23.60 3.97
CA PRO A 254 2.66 -23.21 3.07
C PRO A 254 3.48 -22.01 3.57
N LEU A 255 2.93 -21.18 4.46
CA LEU A 255 3.58 -19.94 4.91
C LEU A 255 4.25 -20.08 6.27
N GLN A 256 5.42 -19.46 6.40
CA GLN A 256 6.09 -19.32 7.68
C GLN A 256 5.46 -18.17 8.46
N LEU A 257 4.87 -18.51 9.62
CA LEU A 257 4.36 -17.52 10.56
C LEU A 257 5.43 -17.11 11.57
N GLY A 258 5.32 -15.91 12.11
CA GLY A 258 6.17 -15.50 13.21
C GLY A 258 5.86 -14.11 13.76
N PRO A 259 6.43 -13.75 14.92
CA PRO A 259 6.09 -12.54 15.65
C PRO A 259 6.86 -11.30 15.17
N HIS A 260 7.80 -11.47 14.23
CA HIS A 260 8.72 -10.41 13.84
C HIS A 260 8.20 -9.50 12.73
N LEU A 261 8.87 -8.36 12.57
CA LEU A 261 8.55 -7.41 11.52
C LEU A 261 8.67 -8.05 10.12
N GLY A 262 7.56 -8.02 9.38
CA GLY A 262 7.49 -8.56 8.01
C GLY A 262 7.17 -10.04 7.94
N GLU A 263 6.94 -10.72 9.07
CA GLU A 263 6.40 -12.07 9.10
C GLU A 263 4.87 -12.04 9.10
N PHE A 264 4.24 -13.08 8.54
CA PHE A 264 2.81 -13.25 8.61
C PHE A 264 2.41 -13.76 10.01
N THR A 265 1.28 -13.28 10.50
CA THR A 265 0.67 -13.74 11.75
C THR A 265 -0.71 -14.29 11.46
N ASP A 266 -1.11 -15.34 12.16
CA ASP A 266 -2.48 -15.82 12.12
C ASP A 266 -3.40 -14.83 12.86
N GLU A 267 -4.23 -14.12 12.12
CA GLU A 267 -5.17 -13.13 12.67
C GLU A 267 -6.42 -13.79 13.27
N TYR A 268 -6.72 -15.03 12.85
CA TYR A 268 -7.95 -15.74 13.23
C TYR A 268 -7.66 -17.22 13.59
N PRO A 269 -6.86 -17.49 14.63
CA PRO A 269 -6.47 -18.85 15.00
C PRO A 269 -7.64 -19.75 15.40
N ASP A 270 -8.75 -19.14 15.83
CA ASP A 270 -9.96 -19.85 16.27
C ASP A 270 -10.99 -20.08 15.14
N LEU A 271 -10.74 -19.58 13.92
CA LEU A 271 -11.65 -19.71 12.80
C LEU A 271 -11.10 -20.69 11.76
N THR A 272 -11.75 -21.85 11.63
CA THR A 272 -11.48 -22.79 10.53
C THR A 272 -12.49 -22.56 9.41
N ILE A 273 -12.01 -22.33 8.20
CA ILE A 273 -12.85 -22.35 7.00
C ILE A 273 -13.15 -23.83 6.70
N ILE A 274 -14.40 -24.25 6.96
CA ILE A 274 -14.91 -25.60 6.67
C ILE A 274 -15.44 -25.64 5.24
#